data_AF-A0A6J2HH19-F1
#
_entry.id   AF-A0A6J2HH19-F1
#
_cell.length_a   1.000
_cell.length_b   1.000
_cell.length_c   1.000
_cell.angle_alpha   90.00
_cell.angle_beta   90.00
_cell.angle_gamma   90.00
#
_symmetry.space_group_name_H-M   'P 1'
#
loop_
_entity.id
_entity.type
_entity.pdbx_description
1 polymer ?
#
loop_
_entity_poly.entity_id
_entity_poly.type
_entity_poly.pdbx_seq_one_letter_code
_entity_poly.pdbx_strand_id
1 'polypeptide(L)'
;MEMLLKELSSASKLLTDFKEMYEYENRLKTFTKWPFQENCKCTPENMAKAGFIHCPNVNEPDVAKCFFCLLELEGWEQNDDPWEEHTKRHTCDFLSLPKNFEDLTMEEYYMLEMTRLRTFICRIGRRIINSFEEEVATTRRHLVDYFVSKHQYTPPLPLPLSDDPSTQHSEGSHCQSK
;
A
#
# COMPACT_ATOMS: atom_id res chain seq x y z
N MET A 1 8.32 -19.83 4.72
CA MET A 1 7.85 -19.51 6.10
C MET A 1 8.61 -18.35 6.73
N GLU A 2 9.95 -18.32 6.69
CA GLU A 2 10.73 -17.19 7.25
C GLU A 2 10.41 -15.84 6.59
N MET A 3 10.11 -15.83 5.29
CA MET A 3 9.72 -14.62 4.54
C MET A 3 8.41 -14.01 5.10
N LEU A 4 7.37 -14.82 5.27
CA LEU A 4 6.10 -14.39 5.87
C LEU A 4 6.27 -13.82 7.29
N LEU A 5 7.11 -14.45 8.11
CA LEU A 5 7.37 -13.95 9.47
C LEU A 5 8.05 -12.58 9.45
N LYS A 6 8.97 -12.34 8.51
CA LYS A 6 9.60 -11.03 8.31
C LYS A 6 8.59 -9.98 7.82
N GLU A 7 7.69 -10.35 6.91
CA GLU A 7 6.64 -9.45 6.43
C GLU A 7 5.67 -9.04 7.53
N LEU A 8 5.24 -10.00 8.37
CA LEU A 8 4.35 -9.73 9.50
C LEU A 8 5.03 -8.82 10.54
N SER A 9 6.30 -9.07 10.85
CA SER A 9 7.07 -8.19 11.76
C SER A 9 7.19 -6.76 11.20
N SER A 10 7.49 -6.65 9.91
CA SER A 10 7.60 -5.35 9.22
C SER A 10 6.26 -4.62 9.19
N ALA A 11 5.16 -5.33 8.92
CA ALA A 11 3.80 -4.78 8.95
C ALA A 11 3.42 -4.29 10.35
N SER A 12 3.75 -5.04 11.41
CA SER A 12 3.49 -4.63 12.79
C SER A 12 4.22 -3.33 13.14
N LYS A 13 5.47 -3.19 12.69
CA LYS A 13 6.23 -1.95 12.88
C LYS A 13 5.59 -0.79 12.13
N LEU A 14 5.28 -0.98 10.84
CA LEU A 14 4.65 0.03 9.98
C LEU A 14 3.32 0.54 10.55
N LEU A 15 2.50 -0.35 11.11
CA LEU A 15 1.24 -0.01 11.77
C LEU A 15 1.43 1.02 12.90
N THR A 16 2.50 0.83 13.68
CA THR A 16 2.85 1.68 14.83
C THR A 16 3.40 3.01 14.34
N ASP A 17 4.34 2.98 13.39
CA ASP A 17 4.97 4.18 12.85
C ASP A 17 3.94 5.11 12.16
N PHE A 18 2.93 4.55 11.49
CA PHE A 18 1.90 5.35 10.83
C PHE A 18 0.98 6.11 11.77
N LYS A 19 0.91 5.74 13.04
CA LYS A 19 0.16 6.53 14.03
C LYS A 19 0.80 7.92 14.20
N GLU A 20 2.12 8.01 14.20
CA GLU A 20 2.84 9.27 14.35
C GLU A 20 2.75 10.17 13.10
N MET A 21 2.16 9.67 12.01
CA MET A 21 2.04 10.40 10.75
C MET A 21 0.78 11.27 10.68
N TYR A 22 -0.04 11.33 11.73
CA TYR A 22 -1.08 12.38 11.83
C TYR A 22 -0.45 13.77 11.91
N GLU A 23 0.68 13.91 12.60
CA GLU A 23 1.48 15.14 12.61
C GLU A 23 2.06 15.45 11.22
N TYR A 24 1.70 16.62 10.69
CA TYR A 24 2.21 17.12 9.40
C TYR A 24 3.74 17.13 9.33
N GLU A 25 4.41 17.60 10.39
CA GLU A 25 5.87 17.69 10.44
C GLU A 25 6.55 16.33 10.31
N ASN A 26 5.94 15.25 10.81
CA ASN A 26 6.49 13.91 10.67
C ASN A 26 6.40 13.42 9.23
N ARG A 27 5.31 13.74 8.53
CA ARG A 27 5.18 13.43 7.09
C ARG A 27 6.19 14.23 6.27
N LEU A 28 6.32 15.53 6.52
CA LEU A 28 7.25 16.41 5.80
C LEU A 28 8.70 15.92 5.92
N LYS A 29 9.13 15.51 7.12
CA LYS A 29 10.49 15.00 7.37
C LYS A 29 10.86 13.75 6.55
N THR A 30 9.89 13.02 6.01
CA THR A 30 10.18 11.85 5.18
C THR A 30 10.80 12.22 3.84
N PHE A 31 10.49 13.40 3.31
CA PHE A 31 10.93 13.88 1.99
C PHE A 31 12.36 14.43 1.98
N THR A 32 13.34 13.55 2.22
CA THR A 32 14.75 13.96 2.36
C THR A 32 15.48 14.17 1.03
N LYS A 33 15.15 13.40 -0.01
CA LYS A 33 15.76 13.46 -1.35
C LYS A 33 14.71 13.56 -2.45
N TRP A 34 13.63 14.27 -2.17
CA TRP A 34 12.53 14.43 -3.10
C TRP A 34 12.95 15.30 -4.30
N PRO A 35 12.73 14.86 -5.55
CA PRO A 35 13.27 15.56 -6.72
C PRO A 35 12.54 16.87 -7.05
N PHE A 36 11.29 17.03 -6.63
CA PHE A 36 10.45 18.18 -6.97
C PHE A 36 10.44 19.21 -5.84
N GLN A 37 11.11 20.34 -6.06
CA GLN A 37 11.30 21.39 -5.06
C GLN A 37 10.55 22.68 -5.48
N GLU A 38 11.15 23.85 -5.26
CA GLU A 38 10.60 25.15 -5.64
C GLU A 38 10.10 25.16 -7.10
N ASN A 39 8.93 25.78 -7.34
CA ASN A 39 8.21 25.86 -8.63
C ASN A 39 7.49 24.59 -9.12
N CYS A 40 7.50 23.49 -8.35
CA CYS A 40 6.66 22.32 -8.64
C CYS A 40 5.33 22.40 -7.85
N LYS A 41 4.31 21.67 -8.28
CA LYS A 41 3.09 21.44 -7.48
C LYS A 41 3.26 20.31 -6.48
N CYS A 42 3.99 19.26 -6.83
CA CYS A 42 4.28 18.12 -5.98
C CYS A 42 5.47 18.35 -5.03
N THR A 43 5.54 19.52 -4.40
CA THR A 43 6.59 19.80 -3.39
C THR A 43 6.42 18.94 -2.14
N PRO A 44 7.46 18.73 -1.31
CA PRO A 44 7.36 18.00 -0.05
C PRO A 44 6.20 18.48 0.85
N GLU A 45 5.94 19.78 0.90
CA GLU A 45 4.87 20.39 1.69
C GLU A 45 3.49 19.99 1.16
N ASN A 46 3.28 20.05 -0.15
CA ASN A 46 2.01 19.69 -0.76
C ASN A 46 1.78 18.18 -0.69
N MET A 47 2.83 17.38 -0.85
CA MET A 47 2.80 15.93 -0.64
C MET A 47 2.37 15.58 0.78
N ALA A 48 3.02 16.19 1.78
CA ALA A 48 2.70 15.98 3.18
C ALA A 48 1.29 16.48 3.55
N LYS A 49 0.82 17.60 2.98
CA LYS A 49 -0.57 18.07 3.16
C LYS A 49 -1.59 17.09 2.60
N ALA A 50 -1.32 16.47 1.46
CA ALA A 50 -2.16 15.42 0.86
C ALA A 50 -2.02 14.04 1.56
N GLY A 51 -1.35 13.98 2.71
CA GLY A 51 -1.23 12.78 3.53
C GLY A 51 -0.16 11.79 3.05
N PHE A 52 0.68 12.15 2.07
CA PHE A 52 1.76 11.29 1.60
C PHE A 52 2.99 11.36 2.50
N ILE A 53 3.71 10.24 2.54
CA ILE A 53 5.08 10.10 3.04
C ILE A 53 5.97 9.54 1.93
N HIS A 54 7.24 9.94 1.92
CA HIS A 54 8.23 9.43 0.98
C HIS A 54 8.70 8.03 1.39
N CYS A 55 8.57 7.05 0.49
CA CYS A 55 8.93 5.64 0.72
C CYS A 55 9.87 5.13 -0.39
N PRO A 56 11.04 5.76 -0.61
CA PRO A 56 11.89 5.43 -1.75
C PRO A 56 12.49 4.03 -1.62
N ASN A 57 12.66 3.37 -2.75
CA ASN A 57 13.57 2.23 -2.87
C ASN A 57 14.59 2.48 -3.99
N VAL A 58 15.50 1.53 -4.22
CA VAL A 58 16.62 1.71 -5.17
C VAL A 58 16.13 1.89 -6.61
N ASN A 59 15.02 1.26 -6.97
CA ASN A 59 14.47 1.27 -8.33
C ASN A 59 13.42 2.37 -8.52
N GLU A 60 12.74 2.74 -7.43
CA GLU A 60 11.58 3.64 -7.43
C GLU A 60 11.85 4.78 -6.42
N PRO A 61 12.64 5.81 -6.82
CA PRO A 61 13.14 6.84 -5.91
C PRO A 61 12.08 7.86 -5.49
N ASP A 62 10.96 7.94 -6.18
CA ASP A 62 9.88 8.92 -5.98
C ASP A 62 8.56 8.28 -5.50
N VAL A 63 8.60 7.05 -4.99
CA VAL A 63 7.42 6.41 -4.40
C VAL A 63 6.94 7.19 -3.19
N ALA A 64 5.66 7.54 -3.21
CA ALA A 64 4.98 8.18 -2.11
C ALA A 64 3.75 7.38 -1.69
N LYS A 65 3.56 7.23 -0.37
CA LYS A 65 2.47 6.43 0.20
C LYS A 65 1.62 7.27 1.15
N CYS A 66 0.31 7.17 1.07
CA CYS A 66 -0.55 7.76 2.09
C CYS A 66 -0.49 6.94 3.38
N PHE A 67 -0.19 7.58 4.51
CA PHE A 67 -0.12 6.90 5.82
C PHE A 67 -1.47 6.32 6.29
N PHE A 68 -2.57 6.90 5.79
CA PHE A 68 -3.92 6.58 6.22
C PHE A 68 -4.57 5.50 5.35
N CYS A 69 -4.75 5.77 4.06
CA CYS A 69 -5.44 4.85 3.17
C CYS A 69 -4.50 3.81 2.55
N LEU A 70 -3.18 4.00 2.62
CA LEU A 70 -2.16 3.15 1.99
C LEU A 70 -2.10 3.22 0.46
N LEU A 71 -2.70 4.25 -0.17
CA LEU A 71 -2.49 4.52 -1.59
C LEU A 71 -1.00 4.79 -1.84
N GLU A 72 -0.41 4.10 -2.81
CA GLU A 72 1.01 4.22 -3.18
C GLU A 72 1.11 4.64 -4.65
N LEU A 73 1.82 5.74 -4.90
CA LEU A 73 1.99 6.34 -6.22
C LEU A 73 3.46 6.60 -6.53
N GLU A 74 3.83 6.47 -7.80
CA GLU A 74 5.14 6.78 -8.36
C GLU A 74 5.03 7.51 -9.70
N GLY A 75 6.17 7.91 -10.27
CA GLY A 75 6.22 8.61 -11.55
C GLY A 75 5.67 10.02 -11.45
N TRP A 76 5.96 10.71 -10.35
CA TRP A 76 5.50 12.08 -10.13
C TRP A 76 6.10 13.02 -11.18
N GLU A 77 5.28 13.97 -11.64
CA GLU A 77 5.71 15.06 -12.51
C GLU A 77 5.58 16.40 -11.80
N GLN A 78 6.36 17.40 -12.23
CA GLN A 78 6.40 18.74 -11.63
C GLN A 78 5.03 19.42 -11.49
N ASN A 79 4.07 19.10 -12.36
CA ASN A 79 2.76 19.73 -12.43
C ASN A 79 1.66 18.94 -11.70
N ASP A 80 2.00 17.79 -11.14
CA ASP A 80 1.05 16.95 -10.42
C ASP A 80 0.65 17.61 -9.11
N ASP A 81 -0.66 17.76 -8.90
CA ASP A 81 -1.19 18.17 -7.61
C ASP A 81 -1.40 16.92 -6.72
N PRO A 82 -0.69 16.79 -5.58
CA PRO A 82 -0.81 15.60 -4.74
C PRO A 82 -2.22 15.35 -4.22
N TRP A 83 -3.00 16.40 -3.95
CA TRP A 83 -4.35 16.28 -3.43
C TRP A 83 -5.32 15.77 -4.50
N GLU A 84 -5.26 16.35 -5.70
CA GLU A 84 -6.06 15.90 -6.85
C GLU A 84 -5.72 14.44 -7.21
N GLU A 85 -4.44 14.11 -7.25
CA GLU A 85 -3.96 12.77 -7.61
C GLU A 85 -4.40 11.70 -6.60
N HIS A 86 -4.47 12.06 -5.32
CA HIS A 86 -4.98 11.20 -4.26
C HIS A 86 -6.49 11.01 -4.36
N THR A 87 -7.25 12.11 -4.40
CA THR A 87 -8.72 12.08 -4.43
C THR A 87 -9.29 11.42 -5.69
N LYS A 88 -8.61 11.54 -6.83
CA LYS A 88 -8.95 10.87 -8.09
C LYS A 88 -8.88 9.35 -7.99
N ARG A 89 -7.96 8.81 -7.19
CA ARG A 89 -7.65 7.37 -7.12
C ARG A 89 -8.32 6.66 -5.95
N HIS A 90 -8.58 7.37 -4.86
CA HIS A 90 -9.12 6.74 -3.66
C HIS A 90 -9.88 7.71 -2.76
N THR A 91 -11.01 7.26 -2.22
CA THR A 91 -11.72 7.97 -1.15
C THR A 91 -10.95 7.83 0.16
N CYS A 92 -10.40 8.91 0.69
CA CYS A 92 -9.61 8.91 1.92
C CYS A 92 -10.29 9.72 3.02
N ASP A 93 -10.61 9.07 4.15
CA ASP A 93 -11.27 9.73 5.27
C ASP A 93 -10.39 10.80 5.93
N PHE A 94 -9.06 10.65 5.85
CA PHE A 94 -8.12 11.68 6.29
C PHE A 94 -8.25 12.97 5.45
N LEU A 95 -8.40 12.87 4.12
CA LEU A 95 -8.60 14.05 3.26
C LEU A 95 -10.01 14.63 3.38
N SER A 96 -10.98 13.81 3.79
CA SER A 96 -12.39 14.20 3.91
C SER A 96 -12.74 14.76 5.29
N LEU A 97 -11.74 15.04 6.14
CA LEU A 97 -11.97 15.56 7.47
C LEU A 97 -12.67 16.93 7.42
N PRO A 98 -13.74 17.14 8.20
CA PRO A 98 -14.48 18.40 8.17
C PRO A 98 -13.76 19.55 8.92
N LYS A 99 -12.73 19.23 9.70
CA LYS A 99 -11.93 20.16 10.52
C LYS A 99 -10.51 19.65 10.67
N ASN A 100 -9.62 20.49 11.20
CA ASN A 100 -8.23 20.07 11.42
C ASN A 100 -8.15 18.91 12.42
N PHE A 101 -7.08 18.13 12.30
CA PHE A 101 -6.87 16.97 13.17
C PHE A 101 -6.79 17.37 14.65
N GLU A 102 -6.20 18.53 14.94
CA GLU A 102 -6.04 19.07 16.29
C GLU A 102 -7.37 19.50 16.92
N ASP A 103 -8.40 19.72 16.10
CA ASP A 103 -9.74 20.14 16.53
C ASP A 103 -10.71 18.95 16.71
N LEU A 104 -10.25 17.71 16.51
CA LEU A 104 -11.04 16.51 16.69
C LEU A 104 -11.34 16.26 18.18
N THR A 105 -12.58 15.88 18.45
CA THR A 105 -12.94 15.28 19.75
C THR A 105 -12.35 13.88 19.85
N MET A 106 -12.26 13.37 21.08
CA MET A 106 -11.79 12.01 21.33
C MET A 106 -12.60 10.94 20.59
N GLU A 107 -13.91 11.15 20.43
CA GLU A 107 -14.80 10.25 19.68
C GLU A 107 -14.47 10.25 18.18
N GLU A 108 -14.34 11.45 17.59
CA GLU A 108 -13.99 11.58 16.17
C GLU A 108 -12.61 11.00 15.88
N TYR A 109 -11.61 11.28 16.73
CA TYR A 109 -10.28 10.69 16.62
C TYR A 109 -10.34 9.16 16.70
N TYR A 110 -11.09 8.61 17.66
CA TYR A 110 -11.22 7.16 17.82
C TYR A 110 -11.84 6.52 16.58
N MET A 111 -12.90 7.12 16.02
CA MET A 111 -13.54 6.61 14.81
C MET A 111 -12.60 6.68 13.59
N LEU A 112 -11.86 7.78 13.44
CA LEU A 112 -10.86 7.96 12.39
C LEU A 112 -9.75 6.90 12.49
N GLU A 113 -9.20 6.69 13.68
CA GLU A 113 -8.15 5.71 13.92
C GLU A 113 -8.65 4.28 13.72
N MET A 114 -9.87 3.96 14.15
CA MET A 114 -10.49 2.67 13.87
C MET A 114 -10.63 2.41 12.37
N THR A 115 -10.94 3.44 11.57
CA THR A 115 -10.96 3.31 10.11
C THR A 115 -9.56 3.11 9.54
N ARG A 116 -8.55 3.83 10.02
CA ARG A 116 -7.15 3.63 9.62
C ARG A 116 -6.67 2.21 9.89
N LEU A 117 -6.89 1.71 11.12
CA LEU A 117 -6.49 0.37 11.55
C LEU A 117 -7.19 -0.71 10.72
N ARG A 118 -8.51 -0.56 10.49
CA ARG A 118 -9.27 -1.47 9.62
C ARG A 118 -8.68 -1.49 8.21
N THR A 119 -8.42 -0.32 7.64
CA THR A 119 -7.84 -0.19 6.29
C THR A 119 -6.49 -0.88 6.22
N PHE A 120 -5.64 -0.67 7.23
CA PHE A 120 -4.33 -1.28 7.32
C PHE A 120 -4.39 -2.80 7.37
N ILE A 121 -5.15 -3.37 8.31
CA ILE A 121 -5.27 -4.82 8.50
C ILE A 121 -5.83 -5.47 7.23
N CYS A 122 -6.88 -4.88 6.63
CA CYS A 122 -7.48 -5.43 5.42
C CYS A 122 -6.54 -5.37 4.21
N ARG A 123 -5.88 -4.23 3.95
CA ARG A 123 -5.00 -4.08 2.78
C ARG A 123 -3.71 -4.88 2.92
N ILE A 124 -3.04 -4.80 4.06
CA ILE A 124 -1.79 -5.52 4.29
C ILE A 124 -2.04 -7.02 4.40
N GLY A 125 -3.11 -7.45 5.07
CA GLY A 125 -3.49 -8.86 5.16
C GLY A 125 -3.73 -9.48 3.79
N ARG A 126 -4.53 -8.81 2.93
CA ARG A 126 -4.74 -9.25 1.54
C ARG A 126 -3.44 -9.32 0.75
N ARG A 127 -2.57 -8.31 0.87
CA ARG A 127 -1.28 -8.29 0.16
C ARG A 127 -0.40 -9.49 0.54
N ILE A 128 -0.28 -9.80 1.83
CA ILE A 128 0.51 -10.94 2.32
C ILE A 128 -0.08 -12.26 1.81
N ILE A 129 -1.42 -12.41 1.84
CA ILE A 129 -2.10 -13.60 1.31
C ILE A 129 -1.78 -13.77 -0.19
N ASN A 130 -1.96 -12.72 -0.99
CA ASN A 130 -1.70 -12.78 -2.43
C ASN A 130 -0.24 -13.14 -2.73
N SER A 131 0.73 -12.54 -2.02
CA SER A 131 2.15 -12.87 -2.19
C SER A 131 2.44 -14.33 -1.85
N PHE A 132 1.78 -14.88 -0.83
CA PHE A 132 1.93 -16.28 -0.47
C PHE A 132 1.33 -17.21 -1.54
N GLU A 133 0.16 -16.87 -2.08
CA GLU A 133 -0.49 -17.64 -3.15
C GLU A 133 0.40 -17.70 -4.41
N GLU A 134 1.04 -16.59 -4.78
CA GLU A 134 2.00 -16.54 -5.89
C GLU A 134 3.25 -17.41 -5.65
N GLU A 135 3.80 -17.39 -4.43
CA GLU A 135 4.93 -18.25 -4.03
C GLU A 135 4.56 -19.73 -4.12
N VAL A 136 3.37 -20.10 -3.61
CA VAL A 136 2.84 -21.47 -3.68
C VAL A 136 2.63 -21.90 -5.12
N ALA A 137 2.03 -21.05 -5.96
CA ALA A 137 1.79 -21.33 -7.37
C ALA A 137 3.10 -21.55 -8.14
N THR A 138 4.11 -20.71 -7.89
CA THR A 138 5.44 -20.81 -8.51
C THR A 138 6.16 -22.07 -8.07
N THR A 139 6.16 -22.38 -6.77
CA THR A 139 6.77 -23.60 -6.22
C THR A 139 6.10 -24.85 -6.79
N ARG A 140 4.75 -24.86 -6.85
CA ARG A 140 3.98 -25.95 -7.45
C ARG A 140 4.38 -26.16 -8.91
N ARG A 141 4.50 -25.08 -9.69
CA ARG A 141 4.92 -25.13 -11.10
C ARG A 141 6.31 -25.78 -11.23
N HIS A 142 7.29 -25.31 -10.46
CA HIS A 142 8.65 -25.86 -10.48
C HIS A 142 8.69 -27.35 -10.11
N LEU A 143 7.92 -27.77 -9.09
CA LEU A 143 7.84 -29.18 -8.72
C LEU A 143 7.25 -30.01 -9.85
N VAL A 144 6.13 -29.57 -10.43
CA VAL A 144 5.49 -30.26 -11.56
C VAL A 144 6.47 -30.41 -12.73
N ASP A 145 7.14 -29.33 -13.14
CA ASP A 145 8.11 -29.36 -14.25
C ASP A 145 9.28 -30.32 -13.96
N TYR A 146 9.77 -30.33 -12.72
CA TYR A 146 10.80 -31.27 -12.28
C TYR A 146 10.35 -32.74 -12.38
N PHE A 147 9.14 -33.06 -11.89
CA PHE A 147 8.64 -34.44 -11.92
C PHE A 147 8.24 -34.90 -13.32
N VAL A 148 7.70 -34.02 -14.16
CA VAL A 148 7.42 -34.32 -15.57
C VAL A 148 8.73 -34.66 -16.29
N SER A 149 9.77 -33.83 -16.11
CA SER A 149 11.05 -34.00 -16.83
C SER A 149 11.90 -35.17 -16.34
N LYS A 150 11.93 -35.44 -15.02
CA LYS A 150 12.79 -36.47 -14.42
C LYS A 150 12.12 -37.82 -14.21
N HIS A 151 10.80 -37.83 -14.01
CA HIS A 151 10.08 -39.00 -13.54
C HIS A 151 8.88 -39.38 -14.43
N GLN A 152 8.71 -38.77 -15.60
CA GLN A 152 7.59 -39.02 -16.53
C GLN A 152 6.21 -38.90 -15.85
N TYR A 153 6.13 -38.04 -14.83
CA TYR A 153 4.88 -37.77 -14.14
C TYR A 153 3.88 -37.10 -15.07
N THR A 154 2.62 -37.53 -15.02
CA THR A 154 1.51 -36.87 -15.73
C THR A 154 0.63 -36.17 -14.71
N PRO A 155 0.60 -34.82 -14.70
CA PRO A 155 -0.24 -34.07 -13.77
C PRO A 155 -1.73 -34.38 -13.97
N PRO A 156 -2.52 -34.51 -12.89
CA PRO A 156 -3.96 -34.63 -13.03
C PRO A 156 -4.55 -33.38 -13.67
N LEU A 157 -5.60 -33.55 -14.47
CA LEU A 157 -6.36 -32.46 -15.07
C LEU A 157 -6.86 -31.51 -13.96
N PRO A 158 -6.83 -30.18 -14.19
CA PRO A 158 -7.44 -29.24 -13.26
C PRO A 158 -8.89 -29.65 -13.01
N LEU A 159 -9.27 -29.78 -11.74
CA LEU A 159 -10.68 -29.94 -11.40
C LEU A 159 -11.45 -28.72 -11.92
N PRO A 160 -12.66 -28.88 -12.47
CA PRO A 160 -13.49 -27.76 -12.85
C PRO A 160 -13.61 -26.81 -11.66
N LEU A 161 -13.29 -25.53 -11.88
CA LEU A 161 -13.53 -24.49 -10.88
C LEU A 161 -15.02 -24.51 -10.57
N SER A 162 -15.40 -24.96 -9.37
CA SER A 162 -16.71 -24.63 -8.83
C SER A 162 -16.72 -23.12 -8.62
N ASP A 163 -17.64 -22.42 -9.31
CA ASP A 163 -17.79 -20.98 -9.20
C ASP A 163 -17.86 -20.56 -7.72
N ASP A 164 -16.80 -19.94 -7.22
CA ASP A 164 -16.77 -19.32 -5.90
C ASP A 164 -17.47 -17.96 -6.04
N PRO A 165 -18.60 -17.70 -5.34
CA PRO A 165 -19.35 -16.44 -5.45
C PRO A 165 -18.58 -15.20 -4.95
N SER A 166 -17.36 -15.39 -4.43
CA SER A 166 -16.62 -14.39 -3.67
C SER A 166 -15.74 -13.45 -4.52
N THR A 167 -15.56 -13.72 -5.81
CA THR A 167 -14.70 -12.91 -6.68
C THR A 167 -15.41 -11.65 -7.19
N GLN A 168 -15.57 -10.65 -6.33
CA GLN A 168 -15.72 -9.26 -6.75
C GLN A 168 -14.65 -8.38 -6.08
N HIS A 169 -13.73 -7.94 -6.94
CA HIS A 169 -12.81 -6.80 -6.83
C HIS A 169 -11.93 -6.65 -5.57
N SER A 170 -10.62 -6.75 -5.77
CA SER A 170 -9.64 -5.95 -5.04
C SER A 170 -8.47 -5.66 -5.99
N GLU A 171 -8.34 -4.41 -6.41
CA GLU A 171 -7.16 -3.94 -7.13
C GLU A 171 -5.91 -4.26 -6.31
N GLY A 172 -4.93 -4.88 -6.96
CA GLY A 172 -3.62 -5.11 -6.39
C GLY A 172 -2.99 -3.79 -5.98
N SER A 173 -2.36 -3.77 -4.81
CA SER A 173 -1.43 -2.69 -4.42
C SER A 173 -0.15 -2.83 -5.23
N HIS A 174 -0.25 -2.61 -6.55
CA HIS A 174 0.89 -2.26 -7.36
C HIS A 174 1.10 -0.75 -7.21
N CYS A 175 2.35 -0.31 -7.13
CA CYS A 175 2.65 1.11 -7.19
C CYS A 175 2.00 1.67 -8.46
N GLN A 176 1.12 2.65 -8.31
CA GLN A 176 0.40 3.18 -9.46
C GLN A 176 1.21 4.35 -10.04
N SER A 177 1.52 4.27 -11.33
CA SER A 177 2.02 5.43 -12.07
C SER A 177 0.94 6.52 -12.17
N LYS A 178 1.39 7.74 -12.34
CA LYS A 178 0.55 8.94 -12.28
C LYS A 178 -0.16 9.31 -13.58
#